data_AF-A0AAF0IS71-F1
#
_entry.id   AF-A0AAF0IS71-F1
#
_cell.length_a   1.000
_cell.length_b   1.000
_cell.length_c   1.000
_cell.angle_alpha   90.00
_cell.angle_beta   90.00
_cell.angle_gamma   90.00
#
_symmetry.space_group_name_H-M   'P 1'
#
loop_
_entity.id
_entity.type
_entity.pdbx_description
1 polymer ?
#
loop_
_entity_poly.entity_id
_entity_poly.type
_entity_poly.pdbx_seq_one_letter_code
_entity_poly.pdbx_strand_id
1 'polypeptide(L)'
;MSATAGDGAPHDAFVNPYEGNRSLTPNEQALLGEYARLAQTLRRVRRPLIQVAALSTQLSASTTHASVLNDLRVVERKMGLVLTLFKASVWAIVMQQTDDQEEAEWEELEDQYGNMTIPEEDEPLE
;
A
#
# COMPACT_ATOMS: atom_id res chain seq x y z
N MET A 1 -7.13 -11.61 57.37
CA MET A 1 -7.34 -12.26 56.06
C MET A 1 -8.66 -11.74 55.51
N SER A 2 -8.61 -10.71 54.67
CA SER A 2 -9.80 -10.04 54.12
C SER A 2 -10.05 -10.58 52.72
N ALA A 3 -11.12 -11.33 52.54
CA ALA A 3 -11.52 -11.86 51.24
C ALA A 3 -12.20 -10.75 50.43
N THR A 4 -11.58 -10.35 49.32
CA THR A 4 -12.16 -9.50 48.30
C THR A 4 -13.21 -10.31 47.52
N ALA A 5 -14.48 -10.16 47.88
CA ALA A 5 -15.58 -10.63 47.05
C ALA A 5 -15.66 -9.70 45.83
N GLY A 6 -15.11 -10.18 44.71
CA GLY A 6 -15.31 -9.57 43.41
C GLY A 6 -16.80 -9.60 43.07
N ASP A 7 -17.39 -8.41 43.05
CA ASP A 7 -18.75 -8.14 42.62
C ASP A 7 -18.86 -8.40 41.11
N GLY A 8 -19.12 -9.67 40.77
CA GLY A 8 -19.57 -10.07 39.45
C GLY A 8 -21.07 -9.85 39.37
N ALA A 9 -21.47 -8.64 38.97
CA ALA A 9 -22.88 -8.30 38.74
C ALA A 9 -23.53 -9.35 37.81
N PRO A 10 -24.67 -9.95 38.21
CA PRO A 10 -25.37 -10.90 37.36
C PRO A 10 -25.81 -10.18 36.08
N HIS A 11 -25.40 -10.71 34.92
CA HIS A 11 -25.93 -10.31 33.62
C HIS A 11 -27.46 -10.21 33.73
N ASP A 12 -28.03 -9.02 33.48
CA ASP A 12 -29.46 -8.70 33.52
C ASP A 12 -30.32 -9.96 33.38
N ALA A 13 -30.80 -10.47 34.51
CA ALA A 13 -31.67 -11.64 34.52
C ALA A 13 -32.87 -11.28 33.65
N PHE A 14 -33.10 -12.04 32.58
CA PHE A 14 -34.21 -11.80 31.67
C PHE A 14 -35.52 -11.91 32.48
N VAL A 15 -36.17 -10.76 32.70
CA VAL A 15 -37.47 -10.69 33.36
C VAL A 15 -38.52 -10.94 32.29
N ASN A 16 -39.28 -12.02 32.43
CA ASN A 16 -40.34 -12.35 31.48
C ASN A 16 -41.45 -11.29 31.55
N PRO A 17 -41.67 -10.50 30.49
CA PRO A 17 -42.67 -9.43 30.50
C PRO A 17 -44.13 -9.94 30.51
N TYR A 18 -44.34 -11.25 30.38
CA TYR A 18 -45.66 -11.88 30.38
C TYR A 18 -46.01 -12.61 31.68
N GLU A 19 -45.11 -12.61 32.69
CA GLU A 19 -45.39 -13.18 34.01
C GLU A 19 -46.54 -12.42 34.70
N GLY A 20 -47.57 -13.14 35.14
CA GLY A 20 -48.71 -12.58 35.88
C GLY A 20 -49.85 -12.07 35.00
N ASN A 21 -49.81 -12.29 33.69
CA ASN A 21 -50.93 -11.95 32.80
C ASN A 21 -52.14 -12.86 33.07
N ARG A 22 -53.21 -12.28 33.62
CA ARG A 22 -54.46 -12.98 33.99
C ARG A 22 -55.19 -13.64 32.80
N SER A 23 -54.93 -13.19 31.58
CA SER A 23 -55.54 -13.69 30.34
C SER A 23 -54.77 -14.83 29.67
N LEU A 24 -53.58 -15.19 30.19
CA LEU A 24 -52.71 -16.21 29.61
C LEU A 24 -52.55 -17.37 30.59
N THR A 25 -52.53 -18.59 30.07
CA THR A 25 -52.21 -19.76 30.88
C THR A 25 -50.72 -19.74 31.28
N PRO A 26 -50.33 -20.39 32.39
CA PRO A 26 -48.93 -20.40 32.85
C PRO A 26 -47.93 -20.90 31.79
N ASN A 27 -48.34 -21.87 30.97
CA ASN A 27 -47.51 -22.43 29.91
C ASN A 27 -47.32 -21.45 28.75
N GLU A 28 -48.36 -20.69 28.38
CA GLU A 28 -48.26 -19.66 27.34
C GLU A 28 -47.37 -18.49 27.77
N GLN A 29 -47.44 -18.10 29.06
CA GLN A 29 -46.58 -17.07 29.61
C GLN A 29 -45.10 -17.48 29.56
N ALA A 30 -44.78 -18.73 29.89
CA ALA A 30 -43.43 -19.26 29.80
C ALA A 30 -42.93 -19.30 28.35
N LEU A 31 -43.76 -19.79 27.43
CA LEU A 31 -43.42 -19.90 26.01
C LEU A 31 -43.15 -18.53 25.39
N LEU A 32 -44.03 -17.54 25.62
CA LEU A 32 -43.86 -16.16 25.13
C LEU A 32 -42.64 -15.47 25.77
N GLY A 33 -42.33 -15.79 27.02
CA GLY A 33 -41.11 -15.36 27.69
C GLY A 33 -39.86 -15.84 26.95
N GLU A 34 -39.79 -17.12 26.61
CA GLU A 34 -38.65 -17.68 25.86
C GLU A 34 -38.53 -17.08 24.46
N TYR A 35 -39.64 -16.83 23.75
CA TYR A 35 -39.59 -16.12 22.47
C TYR A 35 -39.09 -14.67 22.61
N ALA A 36 -39.51 -13.95 23.65
CA ALA A 36 -39.02 -12.61 23.92
C ALA A 36 -37.53 -12.60 24.24
N ARG A 37 -37.05 -13.61 24.98
CA ARG A 37 -35.62 -13.80 25.28
C ARG A 37 -34.81 -14.10 24.01
N LEU A 38 -35.32 -14.99 23.15
CA LEU A 38 -34.68 -15.31 21.86
C LEU A 38 -34.63 -14.08 20.96
N ALA A 39 -35.74 -13.34 20.84
CA ALA A 39 -35.79 -12.12 20.03
C ALA A 39 -34.83 -11.04 20.54
N GLN A 40 -34.70 -10.89 21.85
CA GLN A 40 -33.73 -9.96 22.44
C GLN A 40 -32.29 -10.39 22.15
N THR A 41 -31.99 -11.70 22.26
CA THR A 41 -30.68 -12.27 21.93
C THR A 41 -30.34 -12.06 20.46
N LEU A 42 -31.30 -12.31 19.56
CA LEU A 42 -31.14 -12.08 18.13
C LEU A 42 -30.86 -10.61 17.81
N ARG A 43 -31.55 -9.67 18.48
CA ARG A 43 -31.28 -8.22 18.32
C ARG A 43 -29.88 -7.83 18.83
N ARG A 44 -29.45 -8.42 19.95
CA ARG A 44 -28.10 -8.20 20.51
C ARG A 44 -27.00 -8.69 19.58
N VAL A 45 -27.21 -9.80 18.86
CA VAL A 45 -26.23 -10.33 17.89
C VAL A 45 -26.32 -9.60 16.55
N ARG A 46 -27.52 -9.27 16.08
CA ARG A 46 -27.74 -8.59 14.79
C ARG A 46 -27.13 -7.18 14.75
N ARG A 47 -27.24 -6.40 15.84
CA ARG A 47 -26.68 -5.04 15.89
C ARG A 47 -25.17 -4.98 15.58
N PRO A 48 -24.29 -5.69 16.31
CA PRO A 48 -22.87 -5.66 16.04
C PRO A 48 -22.55 -6.25 14.66
N LEU A 49 -23.28 -7.26 14.20
CA LEU A 49 -23.08 -7.81 12.84
C LEU A 49 -23.35 -6.77 11.74
N ILE A 50 -24.44 -6.00 11.86
CA ILE A 50 -24.76 -4.91 10.92
C ILE A 50 -23.67 -3.83 10.96
N GLN A 51 -23.18 -3.48 12.15
CA GLN A 51 -22.09 -2.51 12.29
C GLN A 51 -20.82 -3.00 11.60
N VAL A 52 -20.42 -4.25 11.82
CA VAL A 52 -19.24 -4.86 11.19
C VAL A 52 -19.40 -4.91 9.66
N ALA A 53 -20.57 -5.27 9.15
CA ALA A 53 -20.83 -5.29 7.71
C ALA A 53 -20.74 -3.88 7.08
N ALA A 54 -21.27 -2.86 7.76
CA ALA A 54 -21.19 -1.48 7.32
C ALA A 54 -19.73 -0.98 7.31
N LEU A 55 -18.97 -1.25 8.38
CA LEU A 55 -17.55 -0.91 8.47
C LEU A 55 -16.72 -1.65 7.42
N SER A 56 -17.01 -2.94 7.18
CA SER A 56 -16.34 -3.73 6.15
C SER A 56 -16.59 -3.16 4.75
N THR A 57 -17.82 -2.71 4.48
CA THR A 57 -18.16 -2.07 3.19
C THR A 57 -17.47 -0.72 3.04
N GLN A 58 -17.40 0.08 4.10
CA GLN A 58 -16.66 1.35 4.10
C GLN A 58 -15.16 1.15 3.90
N LEU A 59 -14.57 0.13 4.53
CA LEU A 59 -13.15 -0.16 4.42
C LEU A 59 -12.80 -0.80 3.07
N SER A 60 -13.71 -1.61 2.53
CA SER A 60 -13.61 -2.17 1.17
C SER A 60 -13.94 -1.13 0.10
N ALA A 61 -14.52 0.01 0.47
CA ALA A 61 -14.82 1.07 -0.47
C ALA A 61 -13.49 1.59 -1.04
N SER A 62 -13.34 1.47 -2.36
CA SER A 62 -12.08 1.76 -3.06
C SER A 62 -11.65 3.22 -3.00
N THR A 63 -12.42 4.12 -2.37
CA THR A 63 -12.13 5.55 -2.31
C THR A 63 -10.83 5.86 -1.55
N THR A 64 -10.55 5.19 -0.44
CA THR A 64 -9.30 5.36 0.32
C THR A 64 -8.14 4.80 -0.50
N HIS A 65 -8.30 3.60 -1.05
CA HIS A 65 -7.33 2.97 -1.94
C HIS A 65 -7.04 3.80 -3.20
N ALA A 66 -8.05 4.44 -3.79
CA ALA A 66 -7.91 5.28 -4.97
C ALA A 66 -7.09 6.55 -4.68
N SER A 67 -7.27 7.16 -3.51
CA SER A 67 -6.47 8.32 -3.10
C SER A 67 -4.99 7.96 -2.94
N VAL A 68 -4.67 6.85 -2.26
CA VAL A 68 -3.29 6.38 -2.10
C VAL A 68 -2.66 6.03 -3.44
N LEU A 69 -3.38 5.35 -4.33
CA LEU A 69 -2.88 5.03 -5.68
C LEU A 69 -2.63 6.29 -6.53
N ASN A 70 -3.44 7.33 -6.36
CA ASN A 70 -3.24 8.60 -7.04
C ASN A 70 -1.96 9.29 -6.54
N ASP A 71 -1.74 9.31 -5.23
CA ASP A 71 -0.52 9.88 -4.64
C ASP A 71 0.73 9.12 -5.09
N LEU A 72 0.69 7.78 -5.13
CA LEU A 72 1.78 6.96 -5.64
C LEU A 72 2.09 7.25 -7.11
N ARG A 73 1.07 7.41 -7.97
CA ARG A 73 1.28 7.79 -9.39
C ARG A 73 1.96 9.15 -9.55
N VAL A 74 1.63 10.12 -8.69
CA VAL A 74 2.27 11.44 -8.72
C VAL A 74 3.74 11.31 -8.35
N VAL A 75 4.06 10.52 -7.32
CA VAL A 75 5.45 10.26 -6.91
C VAL A 75 6.22 9.52 -8.00
N GLU A 76 5.63 8.49 -8.60
CA GLU A 76 6.23 7.72 -9.70
C GLU A 76 6.63 8.63 -10.87
N ARG A 77 5.72 9.52 -11.31
CA ARG A 77 6.02 10.45 -12.42
C ARG A 77 7.14 11.42 -12.08
N LYS A 78 7.15 11.97 -10.87
CA LYS A 78 8.19 12.91 -10.42
C LYS A 78 9.55 12.22 -10.33
N MET A 79 9.60 11.05 -9.71
CA MET A 79 10.84 10.29 -9.55
C MET A 79 11.35 9.76 -10.91
N GLY A 80 10.45 9.30 -11.78
CA GLY A 80 10.80 8.89 -13.14
C GLY A 80 11.38 10.04 -13.97
N LEU A 81 10.82 11.25 -13.86
CA LEU A 81 11.36 12.44 -14.50
C LEU A 81 12.74 12.82 -13.96
N VAL A 82 12.93 12.79 -12.63
CA VAL A 82 14.23 13.04 -12.01
C VAL A 82 15.26 12.00 -12.45
N LEU A 83 14.90 10.71 -12.46
CA LEU A 83 15.80 9.63 -12.86
C LEU A 83 16.18 9.72 -14.34
N THR A 84 15.23 10.04 -15.22
CA THR A 84 15.51 10.19 -16.66
C THR A 84 16.39 11.39 -16.94
N LEU A 85 16.13 12.55 -16.32
CA LEU A 85 17.00 13.72 -16.44
C LEU A 85 18.39 13.45 -15.89
N PHE A 86 18.50 12.81 -14.73
CA PHE A 86 19.77 12.43 -14.14
C PHE A 86 20.55 11.44 -15.01
N LYS A 87 19.87 10.42 -15.55
CA LYS A 87 20.50 9.45 -16.45
C LYS A 87 20.96 10.12 -17.75
N ALA A 88 20.15 11.00 -18.33
CA ALA A 88 20.52 11.76 -19.51
C ALA A 88 21.70 12.70 -19.23
N SER A 89 21.73 13.38 -18.08
CA SER A 89 22.84 14.27 -17.72
C SER A 89 24.14 13.52 -17.50
N VAL A 90 24.10 12.37 -16.82
CA VAL A 90 25.28 11.53 -16.63
C VAL A 90 25.77 10.98 -17.96
N TRP A 91 24.86 10.49 -18.80
CA TRP A 91 25.24 9.98 -20.12
C TRP A 91 25.84 11.07 -21.00
N ALA A 92 25.27 12.27 -21.02
CA ALA A 92 25.82 13.40 -21.77
C ALA A 92 27.25 13.76 -21.32
N ILE A 93 27.51 13.78 -20.01
CA ILE A 93 28.85 14.07 -19.47
C ILE A 93 29.84 12.96 -19.82
N VAL A 94 29.45 11.70 -19.63
CA VAL A 94 30.31 10.55 -19.95
C VAL A 94 30.62 10.51 -21.44
N MET A 95 29.62 10.76 -22.29
CA MET A 95 29.80 10.80 -23.74
C MET A 95 30.76 11.91 -24.15
N GLN A 96 30.60 13.11 -23.58
CA GLN A 96 31.52 14.21 -23.86
C GLN A 96 32.97 13.86 -23.46
N GLN A 97 33.17 13.18 -22.33
CA GLN A 97 34.50 12.74 -21.92
C GLN A 97 35.09 11.66 -22.82
N THR A 98 34.28 10.73 -23.35
CA THR A 98 34.75 9.73 -24.30
C THR A 98 35.12 10.39 -25.63
N ASP A 99 34.31 11.32 -26.11
CA ASP A 99 34.58 12.04 -27.36
C ASP A 99 35.86 12.88 -27.24
N ASP A 100 36.04 13.63 -26.14
CA ASP A 100 37.25 14.42 -25.87
C ASP A 100 38.52 13.54 -25.76
N GLN A 101 38.38 12.33 -25.19
CA GLN A 101 39.49 11.36 -25.09
C GLN A 101 39.85 10.77 -26.46
N GLU A 102 38.84 10.38 -27.24
CA GLU A 102 39.05 9.85 -28.58
C GLU A 102 39.70 10.91 -29.48
N GLU A 103 39.23 12.16 -29.47
CA GLU A 103 39.85 13.25 -30.24
C GLU A 103 41.34 13.45 -29.89
N ALA A 104 41.70 13.42 -28.61
CA ALA A 104 43.09 13.52 -28.18
C ALA A 104 43.95 12.35 -28.69
N GLU A 105 43.43 11.11 -28.65
CA GLU A 105 44.12 9.94 -29.18
C GLU A 105 44.30 10.02 -30.71
N TRP A 106 43.31 10.55 -31.43
CA TRP A 106 43.39 10.79 -32.87
C TRP A 106 44.43 11.87 -33.22
N GLU A 107 44.48 12.97 -32.46
CA GLU A 107 45.50 14.02 -32.63
C GLU A 107 46.92 13.47 -32.40
N GLU A 108 47.13 12.67 -31.35
CA GLU A 108 48.42 12.02 -31.06
C GLU A 108 48.85 11.06 -32.19
N LEU A 109 47.90 10.32 -32.77
CA LEU A 109 48.16 9.46 -33.92
C LEU A 109 48.47 10.29 -35.17
N GLU A 110 47.72 11.35 -35.45
CA GLU A 110 47.96 12.23 -36.59
C GLU A 110 49.34 12.87 -36.51
N ASP A 111 49.75 13.34 -35.33
CA ASP A 111 51.11 13.83 -35.08
C ASP A 111 52.17 12.72 -35.28
N GLN A 112 51.90 11.50 -34.82
CA GLN A 112 52.79 10.35 -35.03
C GLN A 112 52.93 9.98 -36.51
N TYR A 113 51.84 9.95 -37.28
CA TYR A 113 51.83 9.66 -38.72
C TYR A 113 52.43 10.83 -39.53
N GLY A 114 52.17 12.07 -39.15
CA GLY A 114 52.76 13.26 -39.75
C GLY A 114 54.28 13.35 -39.54
N ASN A 115 54.76 12.94 -38.35
CA ASN A 115 56.19 12.85 -38.06
C ASN A 115 56.86 11.62 -38.71
N MET A 116 56.10 10.60 -39.10
CA MET A 116 56.58 9.47 -39.92
C MET A 116 56.42 9.79 -41.42
N THR A 117 57.04 10.88 -41.88
CA THR A 117 57.20 11.09 -43.33
C THR A 117 58.03 9.93 -43.89
N ILE A 118 57.40 9.16 -44.77
CA ILE A 118 57.99 8.04 -45.52
C ILE A 118 59.32 8.51 -46.12
N PRO A 119 60.47 7.82 -45.93
CA PRO A 119 61.66 8.12 -46.69
C PRO A 119 61.31 7.95 -48.16
N GLU A 120 61.36 9.02 -48.96
CA GLU A 120 61.33 8.90 -50.41
C GLU A 120 62.44 7.91 -50.80
N GLU A 121 62.04 6.74 -51.32
CA GLU A 121 62.96 5.79 -51.96
C GLU A 121 63.47 6.42 -53.27
N ASP A 122 64.42 7.34 -53.16
CA ASP A 122 65.22 7.82 -54.27
C ASP A 122 66.65 7.28 -54.12
N GLU A 123 66.87 6.00 -54.50
CA GLU A 123 68.18 5.57 -54.99
C GLU A 123 68.15 5.47 -56.52
N PRO A 124 68.89 6.32 -57.26
CA PRO A 124 69.12 6.09 -58.67
C PRO A 124 70.14 4.95 -58.84
N LEU A 125 69.78 3.92 -59.61
CA LEU A 125 70.69 2.86 -60.05
C LEU A 125 71.75 3.46 -60.99
N GLU A 126 73.01 3.54 -60.55
CA GLU A 126 74.19 3.72 -61.42
C GLU A 126 74.63 2.38 -62.06
#